data_AF-A0A3R9T5T4-F1
#
_entry.id   AF-A0A3R9T5T4-F1
#
_cell.length_a   1.000
_cell.length_b   1.000
_cell.length_c   1.000
_cell.angle_alpha   90.00
_cell.angle_beta   90.00
_cell.angle_gamma   90.00
#
_symmetry.space_group_name_H-M   'P 1'
#
loop_
_entity.id
_entity.type
_entity.pdbx_description
1 polymer ?
#
loop_
_entity_poly.entity_id
_entity_poly.type
_entity_poly.pdbx_seq_one_letter_code
_entity_poly.pdbx_strand_id
1 'polypeptide(L)'
;GTDQHQLAKEMSPSLTLKLHDFFQHFNGDLIYHHEEQILCYLGEQDLFQTTSKRSEIHDIPALRGHLRTMTMPQYEKFQQFMLNLIK
;
A
#
# COMPACT_ATOMS: atom_id res chain seq x y z
N GLY A 1 16.26 -15.99 15.23
CA GLY A 1 16.14 -15.10 16.40
C GLY A 1 17.18 -13.99 16.45
N THR A 2 17.90 -13.70 15.37
CA THR A 2 18.97 -12.68 15.31
C THR A 2 18.55 -11.40 14.57
N ASP A 3 17.33 -11.36 14.02
CA ASP A 3 16.90 -10.34 13.06
C ASP A 3 16.33 -9.06 13.73
N GLN A 4 15.65 -9.20 14.87
CA GLN A 4 14.95 -8.08 15.51
C GLN A 4 15.90 -6.98 16.02
N HIS A 5 17.10 -7.35 16.49
CA HIS A 5 18.10 -6.38 16.94
C HIS A 5 18.86 -5.70 15.80
N GLN A 6 18.92 -6.33 14.63
CA GLN A 6 19.51 -5.77 13.42
C GLN A 6 18.54 -4.72 12.82
N LEU A 7 17.26 -5.09 12.68
CA LEU A 7 16.16 -4.19 12.31
C LEU A 7 16.08 -2.98 13.24
N ALA A 8 16.13 -3.19 14.55
CA ALA A 8 16.08 -2.09 15.52
C ALA A 8 17.24 -1.07 15.38
N LYS A 9 18.41 -1.48 14.85
CA LYS A 9 19.52 -0.57 14.55
C LYS A 9 19.29 0.27 13.30
N GLU A 10 18.51 -0.25 12.35
CA GLU A 10 18.15 0.44 11.11
C GLU A 10 16.92 1.36 11.30
N MET A 11 16.18 1.20 12.40
CA MET A 11 15.05 2.05 12.76
C MET A 11 15.47 3.42 13.29
N SER A 12 15.57 4.38 12.38
CA SER A 12 15.67 5.80 12.75
C SER A 12 14.38 6.30 13.41
N PRO A 13 14.45 7.33 14.29
CA PRO A 13 13.25 7.92 14.88
C PRO A 13 12.22 8.40 13.84
N SER A 14 12.68 8.89 12.68
CA SER A 14 11.81 9.28 11.58
C SER A 14 11.08 8.08 10.97
N LEU A 15 11.75 6.94 10.79
CA LEU A 15 11.12 5.71 10.32
C LEU A 15 10.08 5.21 11.33
N THR A 16 10.39 5.25 12.63
CA THR A 16 9.44 4.88 13.69
C THR A 16 8.15 5.70 13.64
N LEU A 17 8.26 7.03 13.44
CA LEU A 17 7.10 7.91 13.31
C LEU A 17 6.30 7.60 12.05
N LYS A 18 6.96 7.39 10.91
CA LYS A 18 6.28 7.03 9.66
C LYS A 18 5.55 5.68 9.75
N LEU A 19 6.14 4.70 10.43
CA LEU A 19 5.49 3.41 10.70
C LEU A 19 4.30 3.57 11.63
N HIS A 20 4.42 4.41 12.68
CA HIS A 20 3.29 4.72 13.54
C HIS A 20 2.11 5.31 12.73
N ASP A 21 2.38 6.30 11.87
CA ASP A 21 1.38 6.93 11.01
C ASP A 21 0.76 5.94 10.01
N PHE A 22 1.58 5.02 9.47
CA PHE A 22 1.13 3.93 8.61
C PHE A 22 0.13 3.02 9.33
N PHE A 23 0.48 2.55 10.53
CA PHE A 23 -0.36 1.63 11.30
C PHE A 23 -1.62 2.30 11.91
N GLN A 24 -1.75 3.63 11.87
CA GLN A 24 -3.04 4.29 12.12
C GLN A 24 -4.08 4.01 11.04
N HIS A 25 -3.64 3.61 9.84
CA HIS A 25 -4.51 3.49 8.66
C HIS A 25 -4.62 2.08 8.11
N PHE A 26 -3.61 1.24 8.36
CA PHE A 26 -3.54 -0.13 7.85
C PHE A 26 -3.34 -1.09 9.01
N ASN A 27 -4.19 -2.10 9.08
CA ASN A 27 -4.06 -3.20 10.04
C ASN A 27 -3.43 -4.40 9.32
N GLY A 28 -2.33 -4.92 9.85
CA GLY A 28 -1.56 -6.00 9.24
C GLY A 28 -0.07 -5.91 9.58
N ASP A 29 0.72 -6.71 8.88
CA ASP A 29 2.16 -6.82 9.07
C ASP A 29 2.93 -6.15 7.93
N LEU A 30 4.06 -5.54 8.28
CA LEU A 30 5.08 -5.14 7.33
C LEU A 30 6.27 -6.09 7.45
N ILE A 31 6.61 -6.77 6.36
CA ILE A 31 7.68 -7.74 6.30
C ILE A 31 8.77 -7.19 5.38
N TYR A 32 9.99 -7.09 5.90
CA TYR A 32 11.15 -6.67 5.11
C TYR A 32 11.97 -7.88 4.69
N HIS A 33 12.10 -8.10 3.38
CA HIS A 33 12.96 -9.12 2.80
C HIS A 33 14.34 -8.53 2.52
N HIS A 34 15.30 -8.75 3.42
CA HIS A 34 16.60 -8.10 3.40
C HIS A 34 17.42 -8.40 2.14
N GLU A 35 17.41 -9.64 1.63
CA GLU A 35 18.22 -10.02 0.46
C GLU A 35 17.79 -9.32 -0.83
N GLU A 36 16.48 -9.13 -1.01
CA GLU A 36 15.91 -8.49 -2.20
C GLU A 36 15.58 -7.00 -1.98
N GLN A 37 15.78 -6.49 -0.76
CA GLN A 37 15.44 -5.12 -0.36
C GLN A 37 13.96 -4.78 -0.63
N ILE A 38 13.07 -5.73 -0.35
CA ILE A 38 11.62 -5.59 -0.59
C ILE A 38 10.88 -5.38 0.73
N LEU A 39 9.93 -4.44 0.74
CA LEU A 39 8.98 -4.25 1.83
C LEU A 39 7.58 -4.73 1.41
N CYS A 40 7.08 -5.73 2.10
CA CYS A 40 5.78 -6.36 1.85
C CYS A 40 4.77 -5.98 2.93
N TYR A 41 3.55 -5.67 2.54
CA TYR A 41 2.42 -5.53 3.46
C TYR A 41 1.51 -6.75 3.37
N LEU A 42 1.17 -7.33 4.52
CA LEU A 42 0.20 -8.42 4.64
C LEU A 42 -0.93 -7.97 5.55
N GLY A 43 -2.14 -7.85 5.02
CA GLY A 43 -3.31 -7.46 5.82
C GLY A 43 -4.61 -7.89 5.14
N GLU A 44 -5.71 -7.78 5.88
CA GLU A 44 -7.05 -8.20 5.43
C GLU A 44 -7.80 -7.11 4.66
N GLN A 45 -7.26 -5.89 4.61
CA GLN A 45 -7.91 -4.77 3.93
C GLN A 45 -7.91 -4.99 2.41
N ASP A 46 -9.09 -4.93 1.79
CA ASP A 46 -9.21 -4.96 0.34
C ASP A 46 -8.72 -3.63 -0.26
N LEU A 47 -7.50 -3.66 -0.81
CA LEU A 47 -6.90 -2.52 -1.50
C LEU A 47 -7.47 -2.32 -2.90
N PHE A 48 -8.02 -3.37 -3.50
CA PHE A 48 -8.41 -3.41 -4.92
C PHE A 48 -9.87 -3.01 -5.16
N GLN A 49 -10.57 -2.59 -4.09
CA GLN A 49 -11.90 -2.06 -4.21
C GLN A 49 -11.92 -0.81 -5.12
N THR A 50 -12.62 -0.92 -6.24
CA THR A 50 -12.78 0.17 -7.20
C THR A 50 -13.95 1.06 -6.81
N THR A 51 -13.89 2.34 -7.18
CA THR A 51 -15.02 3.30 -7.03
C THR A 51 -16.10 3.11 -8.09
N SER A 52 -15.78 2.46 -9.22
CA SER A 52 -16.69 2.40 -10.35
C SER A 52 -17.84 1.42 -10.08
N LYS A 53 -19.07 1.87 -10.33
CA LYS A 53 -20.22 0.96 -10.40
C LYS A 53 -20.14 0.16 -11.69
N ARG A 54 -20.59 -1.10 -11.64
CA ARG A 54 -20.75 -1.97 -12.81
C ARG A 54 -21.57 -1.24 -13.86
N SER A 55 -20.91 -0.78 -14.91
CA SER A 55 -21.54 -0.12 -16.06
C SER A 55 -21.62 -1.15 -17.17
N GLU A 56 -22.76 -1.24 -17.85
CA GLU A 56 -22.82 -2.04 -19.06
C GLU A 56 -22.04 -1.32 -20.17
N ILE A 57 -20.90 -1.88 -20.54
CA ILE A 57 -20.00 -1.32 -21.55
C ILE A 57 -20.27 -2.04 -22.87
N HIS A 58 -20.86 -1.33 -23.83
CA HIS A 58 -21.26 -1.89 -25.11
C HIS A 58 -20.39 -1.43 -26.29
N ASP A 59 -19.49 -0.46 -26.07
CA ASP A 59 -18.59 0.07 -27.10
C ASP A 59 -17.22 0.54 -26.55
N ILE A 60 -16.25 0.73 -27.46
CA ILE A 60 -14.88 1.15 -27.14
C ILE A 60 -14.81 2.56 -26.52
N PRO A 61 -15.52 3.59 -27.03
CA PRO A 61 -15.56 4.90 -26.39
C PRO A 61 -16.03 4.86 -24.93
N ALA A 62 -17.08 4.09 -24.63
CA ALA A 62 -17.60 3.89 -23.27
C ALA A 62 -16.59 3.18 -22.39
N LEU A 63 -15.91 2.13 -22.89
CA LEU A 63 -14.83 1.45 -22.17
C LEU A 63 -13.71 2.43 -21.79
N ARG A 64 -13.22 3.20 -22.77
CA ARG A 64 -12.17 4.20 -22.54
C ARG A 64 -12.59 5.24 -21.49
N GLY A 65 -13.85 5.69 -21.54
CA GLY A 65 -14.42 6.60 -20.55
C GLY A 65 -14.43 5.98 -19.16
N HIS A 66 -14.93 4.74 -19.05
CA HIS A 66 -14.98 3.99 -17.79
C HIS A 66 -13.59 3.83 -17.17
N LEU A 67 -12.62 3.34 -17.93
CA LEU A 67 -11.24 3.12 -17.47
C LEU A 67 -10.57 4.41 -17.00
N ARG A 68 -10.89 5.56 -17.62
CA ARG A 68 -10.38 6.88 -17.19
C ARG A 68 -10.90 7.31 -15.82
N THR A 69 -12.09 6.87 -15.44
CA THR A 69 -12.73 7.23 -14.17
C THR A 69 -12.55 6.17 -13.09
N MET A 70 -12.02 5.00 -13.44
CA MET A 70 -11.81 3.92 -12.50
C MET A 70 -10.65 4.28 -11.56
N THR A 71 -10.96 4.40 -10.27
CA THR A 71 -9.96 4.63 -9.22
C THR A 71 -10.00 3.50 -8.20
N MET A 72 -8.88 3.30 -7.49
CA MET A 72 -8.77 2.36 -6.37
C MET A 72 -8.31 3.15 -5.14
N PRO A 73 -9.21 3.86 -4.44
CA PRO A 73 -8.82 4.84 -3.43
C PRO A 73 -8.01 4.23 -2.28
N GLN A 74 -8.31 2.99 -1.90
CA GLN A 74 -7.59 2.29 -0.85
C GLN A 74 -6.16 1.95 -1.28
N TYR A 75 -5.98 1.43 -2.50
CA TYR A 75 -4.67 1.22 -3.08
C TYR A 75 -3.87 2.52 -3.28
N GLU A 76 -4.52 3.58 -3.77
CA GLU A 76 -3.89 4.89 -3.97
C GLU A 76 -3.41 5.48 -2.65
N LYS A 77 -4.24 5.41 -1.60
CA LYS A 77 -3.84 5.80 -0.25
C LYS A 77 -2.68 4.95 0.25
N PHE A 78 -2.79 3.62 0.14
CA PHE A 78 -1.74 2.68 0.54
C PHE A 78 -0.41 2.99 -0.15
N GLN A 79 -0.42 3.25 -1.45
CA GLN A 79 0.77 3.61 -2.22
C GLN A 79 1.44 4.88 -1.66
N GLN A 80 0.67 5.92 -1.30
CA GLN A 80 1.25 7.14 -0.72
C GLN A 80 1.94 6.86 0.63
N PHE A 81 1.31 6.05 1.49
CA PHE A 81 1.88 5.67 2.77
C PHE A 81 3.14 4.80 2.60
N MET A 82 3.12 3.83 1.70
CA MET A 82 4.30 3.01 1.39
C MET A 82 5.45 3.84 0.84
N LEU A 83 5.18 4.79 -0.07
CA LEU A 83 6.21 5.69 -0.57
C LEU A 83 6.79 6.60 0.53
N ASN A 84 6.00 6.96 1.54
CA ASN A 84 6.49 7.74 2.69
C ASN A 84 7.47 6.92 3.56
N LEU A 85 7.31 5.60 3.64
CA LEU A 85 8.22 4.72 4.37
C LEU A 85 9.60 4.61 3.71
N ILE A 86 9.67 4.70 2.37
CA ILE A 86 10.89 4.47 1.58
C ILE A 86 11.65 5.76 1.26
N LYS A 87 10.96 6.90 1.23
CA LYS A 87 11.58 8.23 1.06
C LYS A 87 12.31 8.70 2.31
#